data_AF-A0A7V5R0M0-F1
#
_entry.id   AF-A0A7V5R0M0-F1
#
_cell.length_a   1.000
_cell.length_b   1.000
_cell.length_c   1.000
_cell.angle_alpha   90.00
_cell.angle_beta   90.00
_cell.angle_gamma   90.00
#
_symmetry.space_group_name_H-M   'P 1'
#
loop_
_entity.id
_entity.type
_entity.pdbx_description
1 polymer ?
#
loop_
_entity_poly.entity_id
_entity_poly.type
_entity_poly.pdbx_seq_one_letter_code
_entity_poly.pdbx_strand_id
1 'polypeptide(L)'
;MKKTELLSPAGTYKNMQYAFAYGADAVYAGQPRYSLRVRENDFKNAERLAEGIAQAHKLGKLFFLASNLAPHNNKVKTYLRDLEPIIAMQPDALIMSDPGLIMMVRETWPDMPIHLSVQANAINFATVKFWKSMGLSRIILSRELSLDEVKEIRQECPDIELEVFIHGALCIAYSGRCLLSGYMTHRDSNQGACTNS
;
A
#
# COMPACT_ATOMS: atom_id res chain seq x y z
N MET A 1 23.46 10.05 7.87
CA MET A 1 22.31 9.72 7.00
C MET A 1 21.61 8.50 7.57
N LYS A 2 20.27 8.50 7.67
CA LYS A 2 19.54 7.25 7.90
C LYS A 2 19.77 6.33 6.68
N LYS A 3 20.02 5.05 6.93
CA LYS A 3 20.14 4.05 5.87
C LYS A 3 18.79 3.96 5.13
N THR A 4 18.79 3.99 3.80
CA THR A 4 17.58 3.77 3.00
C THR A 4 17.07 2.35 3.18
N GLU A 5 15.76 2.19 3.38
CA GLU A 5 15.10 0.90 3.46
C GLU A 5 14.77 0.38 2.05
N LEU A 6 15.15 -0.85 1.73
CA LEU A 6 14.72 -1.54 0.52
C LEU A 6 13.47 -2.40 0.80
N LEU A 7 12.31 -1.97 0.29
CA LEU A 7 11.07 -2.73 0.30
C LEU A 7 10.91 -3.51 -1.02
N SER A 8 10.54 -4.79 -0.92
CA SER A 8 10.28 -5.63 -2.10
C SER A 8 8.92 -6.35 -2.00
N PRO A 9 8.18 -6.53 -3.11
CA PRO A 9 6.97 -7.36 -3.09
C PRO A 9 7.33 -8.81 -2.76
N ALA A 10 6.67 -9.38 -1.75
CA ALA A 10 6.80 -10.80 -1.46
C ALA A 10 6.15 -11.62 -2.57
N GLY A 11 4.85 -11.43 -2.81
CA GLY A 11 4.07 -12.24 -3.76
C GLY A 11 3.92 -13.69 -3.32
N THR A 12 5.02 -14.43 -3.23
CA THR A 12 5.05 -15.79 -2.67
C THR A 12 5.99 -15.88 -1.47
N TYR A 13 5.79 -16.88 -0.61
CA TYR A 13 6.72 -17.15 0.50
C TYR A 13 8.16 -17.40 -0.01
N LYS A 14 8.30 -18.10 -1.14
CA LYS A 14 9.60 -18.35 -1.78
C LYS A 14 10.29 -17.05 -2.23
N ASN A 15 9.52 -16.17 -2.87
CA ASN A 15 10.05 -14.87 -3.32
C ASN A 15 10.39 -13.96 -2.15
N MET A 16 9.65 -14.01 -1.03
CA MET A 16 10.02 -13.35 0.21
C MET A 16 11.41 -13.78 0.69
N GLN A 17 11.67 -15.09 0.73
CA GLN A 17 12.97 -15.62 1.12
C GLN A 17 14.09 -15.12 0.20
N TYR A 18 13.84 -15.06 -1.11
CA TYR A 18 14.78 -14.48 -2.06
C TYR A 18 15.00 -12.98 -1.82
N ALA A 19 13.93 -12.21 -1.64
CA ALA A 19 14.04 -10.78 -1.36
C ALA A 19 14.95 -10.52 -0.15
N PHE A 20 14.76 -11.25 0.94
CA PHE A 20 15.62 -11.13 2.12
C PHE A 20 17.06 -11.60 1.87
N ALA A 21 17.25 -12.74 1.18
CA ALA A 21 18.58 -13.25 0.85
C ALA A 21 19.38 -12.29 -0.04
N TYR A 22 18.71 -11.53 -0.91
CA TYR A 22 19.32 -10.52 -1.78
C TYR A 22 19.30 -9.10 -1.20
N GLY A 23 19.00 -8.96 0.10
CA GLY A 23 19.27 -7.72 0.84
C GLY A 23 18.09 -6.77 1.04
N ALA A 24 16.84 -7.17 0.73
CA ALA A 24 15.67 -6.39 1.12
C ALA A 24 15.63 -6.22 2.65
N ASP A 25 15.28 -5.02 3.11
CA ASP A 25 15.09 -4.70 4.53
C ASP A 25 13.65 -5.00 4.98
N ALA A 26 12.71 -4.90 4.04
CA ALA A 26 11.30 -5.16 4.26
C ALA A 26 10.67 -5.87 3.06
N VAL A 27 9.56 -6.57 3.30
CA VAL A 27 8.67 -7.06 2.24
C VAL A 27 7.24 -6.62 2.47
N TYR A 28 6.42 -6.66 1.43
CA TYR A 28 4.97 -6.57 1.60
C TYR A 28 4.22 -7.71 0.90
N ALA A 29 3.12 -8.14 1.51
CA ALA A 29 2.17 -9.10 0.95
C ALA A 29 0.74 -8.54 0.97
N GLY A 30 -0.13 -9.08 0.13
CA GLY A 30 -1.53 -8.64 0.10
C GLY A 30 -2.34 -9.24 1.25
N GLN A 31 -3.18 -8.44 1.91
CA GLN A 31 -4.24 -8.99 2.74
C GLN A 31 -5.22 -9.78 1.84
N PRO A 32 -5.56 -11.04 2.18
CA PRO A 32 -6.64 -11.76 1.51
C PRO A 32 -7.90 -10.90 1.44
N ARG A 33 -8.62 -10.93 0.30
CA ARG A 33 -9.88 -10.18 0.07
C ARG A 33 -9.78 -8.65 0.04
N TYR A 34 -8.72 -8.05 0.60
CA TYR A 34 -8.58 -6.59 0.77
C TYR A 34 -7.37 -5.94 0.08
N SER A 35 -6.54 -6.73 -0.62
CA SER A 35 -5.46 -6.21 -1.48
C SER A 35 -5.87 -6.11 -2.95
N LEU A 36 -5.24 -5.22 -3.72
CA LEU A 36 -5.36 -5.16 -5.18
C LEU A 36 -4.57 -6.25 -5.92
N ARG A 37 -3.60 -6.91 -5.26
CA ARG A 37 -2.73 -7.94 -5.89
C ARG A 37 -3.01 -9.35 -5.39
N VAL A 38 -4.28 -9.77 -5.41
CA VAL A 38 -4.71 -11.08 -4.86
C VAL A 38 -4.24 -12.28 -5.69
N ARG A 39 -4.05 -12.12 -7.00
CA ARG A 39 -3.79 -13.26 -7.91
C ARG A 39 -2.37 -13.82 -7.79
N GLU A 40 -1.39 -12.96 -7.58
CA GLU A 40 0.04 -13.30 -7.48
C GLU A 40 0.49 -13.52 -6.02
N ASN A 41 -0.47 -13.55 -5.09
CA ASN A 41 -0.25 -13.63 -3.66
C ASN A 41 -0.53 -15.05 -3.15
N ASP A 42 0.48 -15.80 -2.69
CA ASP A 42 0.28 -17.12 -2.06
C ASP A 42 -0.04 -17.03 -0.55
N PHE A 43 0.07 -15.83 0.03
CA PHE A 43 -0.38 -15.48 1.37
C PHE A 43 -1.92 -15.38 1.44
N LYS A 44 -2.61 -16.46 1.08
CA LYS A 44 -4.07 -16.52 0.94
C LYS A 44 -4.79 -16.91 2.23
N ASN A 45 -4.08 -17.52 3.17
CA ASN A 45 -4.62 -17.96 4.45
C ASN A 45 -3.81 -17.38 5.61
N ALA A 46 -4.42 -17.40 6.79
CA ALA A 46 -3.86 -16.86 8.03
C ALA A 46 -2.54 -17.54 8.41
N GLU A 47 -2.46 -18.87 8.26
CA GLU A 47 -1.27 -19.65 8.62
C GLU A 47 -0.03 -19.24 7.82
N ARG A 48 -0.16 -19.13 6.50
CA ARG A 48 0.94 -18.72 5.61
C ARG A 48 1.41 -17.29 5.88
N LEU A 49 0.47 -16.42 6.24
CA LEU A 49 0.79 -15.04 6.60
C LEU A 49 1.55 -14.98 7.93
N ALA A 50 1.10 -15.71 8.95
CA ALA A 50 1.79 -15.82 10.23
C ALA A 50 3.21 -16.40 10.06
N GLU A 51 3.37 -17.43 9.23
CA GLU A 51 4.68 -18.00 8.88
C GLU A 51 5.59 -16.95 8.22
N GLY A 52 5.05 -16.15 7.30
CA GLY A 52 5.76 -15.07 6.62
C GLY A 52 6.27 -14.00 7.58
N ILE A 53 5.39 -13.50 8.44
CA ILE A 53 5.71 -12.46 9.44
C ILE A 53 6.76 -12.98 10.42
N ALA A 54 6.54 -14.17 11.00
CA ALA A 54 7.49 -14.75 11.94
C ALA A 54 8.88 -14.97 11.33
N GLN A 55 8.94 -15.38 10.05
CA GLN A 55 10.21 -15.55 9.35
C GLN A 55 10.92 -14.22 9.09
N ALA A 56 10.18 -13.15 8.73
CA ALA A 56 10.76 -11.81 8.59
C ALA A 56 11.36 -11.32 9.91
N HIS A 57 10.60 -11.41 11.00
CA HIS A 57 11.03 -11.00 12.33
C HIS A 57 12.24 -11.79 12.83
N LYS A 58 12.28 -13.11 12.59
CA LYS A 58 13.44 -13.95 12.91
C LYS A 58 14.73 -13.48 12.21
N LEU A 59 14.61 -12.88 11.03
CA LEU A 59 15.73 -12.32 10.27
C LEU A 59 16.02 -10.85 10.62
N GLY A 60 15.28 -10.25 11.56
CA GLY A 60 15.35 -8.81 11.87
C GLY A 60 14.86 -7.94 10.71
N LYS A 61 13.93 -8.45 9.90
CA LYS A 61 13.34 -7.80 8.72
C LYS A 61 11.87 -7.47 8.96
N LEU A 62 11.35 -6.52 8.19
CA LEU A 62 9.97 -6.04 8.34
C LEU A 62 9.03 -6.72 7.35
N PHE A 63 7.78 -6.90 7.77
CA PHE A 63 6.70 -7.45 6.96
C PHE A 63 5.49 -6.51 6.99
N PHE A 64 5.18 -5.91 5.84
CA PHE A 64 4.03 -5.02 5.68
C PHE A 64 2.87 -5.74 4.99
N LEU A 65 1.65 -5.32 5.32
CA LEU A 65 0.44 -5.89 4.74
C LEU A 65 -0.32 -4.86 3.90
N ALA A 66 -0.52 -5.14 2.62
CA ALA A 66 -1.31 -4.30 1.74
C ALA A 66 -2.82 -4.56 1.91
N SER A 67 -3.53 -3.55 2.41
CA SER A 67 -4.99 -3.43 2.48
C SER A 67 -5.43 -2.16 1.75
N ASN A 68 -5.19 -2.15 0.45
CA ASN A 68 -5.22 -0.95 -0.39
C ASN A 68 -6.30 -0.97 -1.47
N LEU A 69 -7.40 -1.69 -1.23
CA LEU A 69 -8.56 -1.61 -2.11
C LEU A 69 -9.36 -0.32 -1.89
N ALA A 70 -10.21 0.04 -2.87
CA ALA A 70 -11.36 0.91 -2.67
C ALA A 70 -12.62 0.03 -2.49
N PRO A 71 -13.11 -0.19 -1.25
CA PRO A 71 -14.22 -1.12 -1.00
C PRO A 71 -15.59 -0.49 -1.28
N HIS A 72 -16.54 -1.31 -1.72
CA HIS A 72 -17.96 -0.99 -1.58
C HIS A 72 -18.48 -1.37 -0.17
N ASN A 73 -19.66 -0.85 0.20
CA ASN A 73 -20.24 -0.97 1.54
C ASN A 73 -20.31 -2.41 2.10
N ASN A 74 -20.48 -3.42 1.27
CA ASN A 74 -20.48 -4.82 1.70
C ASN A 74 -19.15 -5.26 2.35
N LYS A 75 -18.02 -4.78 1.81
CA LYS A 75 -16.69 -5.06 2.35
C LYS A 75 -16.40 -4.24 3.60
N VAL A 76 -16.87 -2.99 3.66
CA VAL A 76 -16.74 -2.13 4.85
C VAL A 76 -17.33 -2.79 6.10
N LYS A 77 -18.55 -3.35 5.98
CA LYS A 77 -19.25 -4.04 7.10
C LYS A 77 -18.49 -5.22 7.71
N THR A 78 -17.57 -5.82 6.98
CA THR A 78 -16.85 -7.03 7.40
C THR A 78 -15.38 -6.76 7.70
N TYR A 79 -14.90 -5.54 7.42
CA TYR A 79 -13.48 -5.24 7.34
C TYR A 79 -12.74 -5.43 8.67
N LEU A 80 -13.20 -4.82 9.76
CA LEU A 80 -12.51 -4.91 11.05
C LEU A 80 -12.45 -6.35 11.56
N ARG A 81 -13.57 -7.09 11.48
CA ARG A 81 -13.61 -8.52 11.83
C ARG A 81 -12.62 -9.35 11.02
N ASP A 82 -12.52 -9.09 9.71
CA ASP A 82 -11.63 -9.84 8.84
C ASP A 82 -10.14 -9.41 9.00
N LEU A 83 -9.88 -8.21 9.54
CA LEU A 83 -8.55 -7.67 9.80
C LEU A 83 -8.01 -8.02 11.19
N GLU A 84 -8.87 -8.15 12.20
CA GLU A 84 -8.52 -8.49 13.58
C GLU A 84 -7.54 -9.66 13.74
N PRO A 85 -7.78 -10.86 13.15
CA PRO A 85 -6.82 -11.97 13.27
C PRO A 85 -5.48 -11.65 12.63
N ILE A 86 -5.43 -10.73 11.65
CA ILE A 86 -4.20 -10.33 10.99
C ILE A 86 -3.41 -9.36 11.86
N ILE A 87 -4.08 -8.43 12.54
CA ILE A 87 -3.43 -7.53 13.51
C ILE A 87 -2.82 -8.32 14.65
N ALA A 88 -3.49 -9.39 15.11
CA ALA A 88 -2.96 -10.30 16.12
C ALA A 88 -1.65 -11.00 15.71
N MET A 89 -1.37 -11.12 14.41
CA MET A 89 -0.08 -11.63 13.89
C MET A 89 1.04 -10.59 13.91
N GLN A 90 0.73 -9.34 14.28
CA GLN A 90 1.69 -8.24 14.44
C GLN A 90 2.49 -7.91 13.16
N PRO A 91 1.86 -7.64 12.00
CA PRO A 91 2.58 -7.05 10.88
C PRO A 91 3.16 -5.69 11.29
N ASP A 92 4.28 -5.29 10.67
CA ASP A 92 4.99 -4.07 11.06
C ASP A 92 4.28 -2.78 10.59
N ALA A 93 3.45 -2.88 9.54
CA ALA A 93 2.59 -1.79 9.07
C ALA A 93 1.50 -2.29 8.12
N LEU A 94 0.42 -1.52 7.98
CA LEU A 94 -0.56 -1.67 6.92
C LEU A 94 -0.31 -0.66 5.79
N ILE A 95 -0.39 -1.09 4.53
CA ILE A 95 -0.36 -0.22 3.35
C ILE A 95 -1.80 -0.01 2.87
N MET A 96 -2.34 1.20 3.05
CA MET A 96 -3.78 1.49 2.87
C MET A 96 -4.04 2.70 1.96
N SER A 97 -5.20 2.77 1.31
CA SER A 97 -5.56 3.87 0.40
C SER A 97 -6.90 4.52 0.67
N ASP A 98 -7.88 3.78 1.20
CA ASP A 98 -9.22 4.29 1.42
C ASP A 98 -9.30 5.10 2.72
N PRO A 99 -9.69 6.39 2.69
CA PRO A 99 -9.76 7.22 3.89
C PRO A 99 -10.69 6.68 4.98
N GLY A 100 -11.82 6.08 4.58
CA GLY A 100 -12.80 5.53 5.52
C GLY A 100 -12.26 4.31 6.26
N LEU A 101 -11.64 3.37 5.55
CA LEU A 101 -10.98 2.23 6.18
C LEU A 101 -9.80 2.66 7.05
N ILE A 102 -9.00 3.63 6.61
CA ILE A 102 -7.89 4.18 7.40
C ILE A 102 -8.42 4.71 8.73
N MET A 103 -9.48 5.51 8.71
CA MET A 103 -10.12 6.04 9.91
C MET A 103 -10.55 4.90 10.86
N MET A 104 -11.27 3.90 10.33
CA MET A 104 -11.74 2.76 11.12
C MET A 104 -10.58 1.97 11.77
N VAL A 105 -9.47 1.76 11.06
CA VAL A 105 -8.28 1.08 11.62
C VAL A 105 -7.67 1.91 12.73
N ARG A 106 -7.47 3.22 12.51
CA ARG A 106 -6.85 4.09 13.51
C ARG A 106 -7.68 4.22 14.78
N GLU A 107 -9.00 4.19 14.67
CA GLU A 107 -9.91 4.20 15.82
C GLU A 107 -9.85 2.87 16.60
N THR A 108 -9.66 1.74 15.90
CA THR A 108 -9.69 0.40 16.50
C THR A 108 -8.32 -0.03 17.04
N TRP A 109 -7.25 0.27 16.30
CA TRP A 109 -5.85 -0.08 16.59
C TRP A 109 -4.96 1.16 16.39
N PRO A 110 -4.98 2.12 17.34
CA PRO A 110 -4.27 3.39 17.19
C PRO A 110 -2.74 3.25 17.06
N ASP A 111 -2.19 2.14 17.58
CA ASP A 111 -0.75 1.86 17.55
C ASP A 111 -0.29 1.15 16.27
N MET A 112 -1.20 0.70 15.41
CA MET A 112 -0.85 0.02 14.15
C MET A 112 -0.34 1.04 13.12
N PRO A 113 0.94 0.96 12.69
CA PRO A 113 1.45 1.90 11.70
C PRO A 113 0.74 1.77 10.35
N ILE A 114 0.41 2.91 9.75
CA ILE A 114 -0.25 2.97 8.44
C ILE A 114 0.63 3.73 7.46
N HIS A 115 0.96 3.06 6.37
CA HIS A 115 1.64 3.60 5.20
C HIS A 115 0.59 3.92 4.13
N LEU A 116 0.65 5.12 3.53
CA LEU A 116 -0.24 5.47 2.43
C LEU A 116 0.17 4.72 1.17
N SER A 117 -0.74 3.95 0.61
CA SER A 117 -0.59 3.31 -0.70
C SER A 117 -0.57 4.34 -1.82
N VAL A 118 0.26 4.07 -2.85
CA VAL A 118 0.30 4.84 -4.11
C VAL A 118 -1.07 5.01 -4.78
N GLN A 119 -2.03 4.15 -4.47
CA GLN A 119 -3.42 4.27 -4.93
C GLN A 119 -4.12 5.58 -4.51
N ALA A 120 -3.64 6.22 -3.44
CA ALA A 120 -4.16 7.51 -2.98
C ALA A 120 -3.60 8.72 -3.76
N ASN A 121 -2.72 8.50 -4.76
CA ASN A 121 -2.17 9.52 -5.65
C ASN A 121 -1.54 10.72 -4.92
N ALA A 122 -0.64 10.46 -3.96
CA ALA A 122 0.12 11.52 -3.30
C ALA A 122 1.20 12.09 -4.23
N ILE A 123 0.84 13.17 -4.94
CA ILE A 123 1.67 13.85 -5.96
C ILE A 123 2.20 15.22 -5.50
N ASN A 124 1.85 15.70 -4.32
CA ASN A 124 2.27 17.03 -3.86
C ASN A 124 2.42 17.08 -2.33
N PHE A 125 3.14 18.10 -1.84
CA PHE A 125 3.43 18.24 -0.41
C PHE A 125 2.18 18.50 0.44
N ALA A 126 1.14 19.15 -0.11
CA ALA A 126 -0.09 19.45 0.63
C ALA A 126 -0.86 18.16 0.95
N THR A 127 -0.95 17.24 -0.02
CA THR A 127 -1.51 15.90 0.18
C THR A 127 -0.71 15.11 1.21
N VAL A 128 0.62 15.18 1.17
CA VAL A 128 1.49 14.55 2.20
C VAL A 128 1.21 15.13 3.59
N LYS A 129 1.12 16.45 3.74
CA LYS A 129 0.80 17.12 5.01
C LYS A 129 -0.59 16.71 5.54
N PHE A 130 -1.58 16.59 4.66
CA PHE A 130 -2.92 16.10 5.02
C PHE A 130 -2.87 14.68 5.59
N TRP A 131 -2.21 13.75 4.90
CA TRP A 131 -2.13 12.37 5.39
C TRP A 131 -1.28 12.25 6.66
N LYS A 132 -0.24 13.08 6.81
CA LYS A 132 0.51 13.21 8.07
C LYS A 132 -0.38 13.68 9.21
N SER A 133 -1.24 14.70 9.01
CA SER A 133 -2.16 15.15 10.06
C SER A 133 -3.23 14.11 10.38
N MET A 134 -3.54 13.24 9.42
CA MET A 134 -4.35 12.03 9.62
C MET A 134 -3.55 10.86 10.23
N GLY A 135 -2.35 11.09 10.77
CA GLY A 135 -1.57 10.16 11.60
C GLY A 135 -0.87 9.02 10.86
N LEU A 136 -0.69 9.13 9.54
CA LEU A 136 0.09 8.15 8.79
C LEU A 136 1.59 8.35 9.03
N SER A 137 2.34 7.25 9.11
CA SER A 137 3.78 7.26 9.41
C SER A 137 4.65 7.37 8.15
N ARG A 138 4.15 6.89 7.01
CA ARG A 138 4.88 6.85 5.74
C ARG A 138 3.95 7.12 4.56
N ILE A 139 4.43 7.87 3.57
CA ILE A 139 3.72 8.09 2.31
C ILE A 139 4.47 7.43 1.16
N ILE A 140 3.83 6.48 0.49
CA ILE A 140 4.32 5.94 -0.78
C ILE A 140 3.89 6.91 -1.88
N LEU A 141 4.87 7.63 -2.42
CA LEU A 141 4.65 8.67 -3.42
C LEU A 141 4.23 8.10 -4.77
N SER A 142 3.55 8.93 -5.55
CA SER A 142 3.14 8.60 -6.91
C SER A 142 4.34 8.31 -7.82
N ARG A 143 4.17 7.39 -8.77
CA ARG A 143 5.24 6.94 -9.69
C ARG A 143 5.53 7.93 -10.81
N GLU A 144 4.67 8.94 -10.96
CA GLU A 144 4.73 9.95 -12.02
C GLU A 144 5.59 11.15 -11.63
N LEU A 145 6.05 11.23 -10.38
CA LEU A 145 6.86 12.34 -9.89
C LEU A 145 8.31 12.24 -10.37
N SER A 146 8.84 13.37 -10.81
CA SER A 146 10.27 13.56 -11.03
C SER A 146 11.04 13.61 -9.70
N LEU A 147 12.36 13.40 -9.76
CA LEU A 147 13.22 13.52 -8.58
C LEU A 147 13.23 14.94 -7.98
N ASP A 148 13.04 15.97 -8.80
CA ASP A 148 12.96 17.35 -8.35
C ASP A 148 11.67 17.60 -7.56
N GLU A 149 10.53 17.08 -8.01
CA GLU A 149 9.26 17.14 -7.27
C GLU A 149 9.34 16.33 -5.96
N VAL A 150 9.95 15.14 -5.98
CA VAL A 150 10.19 14.35 -4.75
C VAL A 150 11.04 15.12 -3.76
N LYS A 151 12.08 15.83 -4.24
CA LYS A 151 12.97 16.66 -3.41
C LYS A 151 12.20 17.83 -2.78
N GLU A 152 11.33 18.49 -3.53
CA GLU A 152 10.46 19.55 -3.01
C GLU A 152 9.53 19.02 -1.92
N ILE A 153 8.85 17.90 -2.17
CA ILE A 153 7.97 17.25 -1.17
C ILE A 153 8.76 16.90 0.10
N ARG A 154 9.99 16.37 -0.04
CA ARG A 154 10.87 16.04 1.07
C ARG A 154 11.23 17.26 1.91
N GLN A 155 11.51 18.41 1.27
CA GLN A 155 11.84 19.67 1.93
C GLN A 155 10.64 20.25 2.67
N GLU A 156 9.46 20.21 2.07
CA GLU A 156 8.22 20.71 2.66
C GLU A 156 7.67 19.83 3.79
N CYS A 157 8.04 18.55 3.80
CA CYS A 157 7.51 17.57 4.74
C CYS A 157 8.65 16.82 5.49
N PRO A 158 9.54 17.50 6.26
CA PRO A 158 10.78 16.90 6.80
C PRO A 158 10.57 15.81 7.88
N ASP A 159 9.40 15.75 8.53
CA ASP A 159 9.16 14.82 9.65
C ASP A 159 8.25 13.63 9.32
N ILE A 160 8.06 13.29 8.04
CA ILE A 160 7.36 12.06 7.63
C ILE A 160 8.25 11.19 6.73
N GLU A 161 8.08 9.88 6.77
CA GLU A 161 8.78 8.98 5.84
C GLU A 161 8.17 9.06 4.45
N LEU A 162 9.03 9.07 3.42
CA LEU A 162 8.64 9.05 2.03
C LEU A 162 9.24 7.80 1.39
N GLU A 163 8.41 7.06 0.67
CA GLU A 163 8.80 5.88 -0.09
C GLU A 163 8.58 6.17 -1.59
N VAL A 164 9.54 5.78 -2.41
CA VAL A 164 9.52 6.00 -3.86
C VAL A 164 9.79 4.69 -4.59
N PHE A 165 9.12 4.49 -5.72
CA PHE A 165 9.37 3.34 -6.58
C PHE A 165 10.64 3.56 -7.41
N ILE A 166 11.58 2.63 -7.32
CA ILE A 166 12.80 2.61 -8.15
C ILE A 166 12.62 1.77 -9.43
N HIS A 167 11.71 0.80 -9.40
CA HIS A 167 11.45 -0.12 -10.49
C HIS A 167 10.02 -0.66 -10.41
N GLY A 168 9.41 -0.91 -11.55
CA GLY A 168 8.06 -1.48 -11.66
C GLY A 168 7.32 -0.95 -12.88
N ALA A 169 6.16 -1.53 -13.15
CA ALA A 169 5.30 -1.04 -14.21
C ALA A 169 4.83 0.39 -13.89
N LEU A 170 4.98 1.32 -14.83
CA LEU A 170 4.25 2.58 -14.83
C LEU A 170 2.84 2.31 -15.37
N CYS A 171 1.82 2.79 -14.67
CA CYS A 171 0.46 2.70 -15.19
C CYS A 171 0.17 4.00 -15.95
N ILE A 172 -0.24 3.93 -17.22
CA ILE A 172 -0.83 5.07 -17.93
C ILE A 172 -2.25 5.26 -17.36
N ALA A 173 -2.31 5.85 -16.18
CA ALA A 173 -3.53 6.34 -15.57
C ALA A 173 -3.11 7.36 -14.51
N TYR A 174 -3.04 8.63 -14.89
CA TYR A 174 -3.01 9.70 -13.91
C TYR A 174 -4.35 9.62 -13.16
N SER A 175 -4.33 9.01 -11.98
CA SER A 175 -5.49 8.89 -11.07
C SER A 175 -6.77 8.32 -11.72
N GLY A 176 -6.82 7.02 -12.01
CA GLY A 176 -8.07 6.23 -11.96
C GLY A 176 -9.34 6.81 -12.61
N ARG A 177 -9.22 7.68 -13.62
CA ARG A 177 -10.32 8.31 -14.34
C ARG A 177 -9.99 8.27 -15.81
N CYS A 178 -10.34 7.16 -16.46
CA CYS A 178 -10.20 7.06 -17.90
C CYS A 178 -11.31 7.91 -18.56
N LEU A 179 -11.18 9.24 -18.53
CA LEU A 179 -12.06 10.17 -19.24
C LEU A 179 -12.08 9.82 -20.74
N LEU A 180 -10.94 9.34 -21.26
CA LEU A 180 -10.79 8.89 -22.64
C LEU A 180 -11.75 7.74 -22.98
N SER A 181 -11.89 6.73 -22.12
CA SER A 181 -12.87 5.66 -22.33
C SER A 181 -14.31 6.17 -22.28
N GLY A 182 -14.63 7.05 -21.33
CA GLY A 182 -15.96 7.65 -21.21
C GLY A 182 -16.35 8.48 -22.44
N TYR A 183 -15.40 9.26 -22.95
CA TYR A 183 -15.57 10.16 -24.09
C TYR A 183 -15.65 9.43 -25.44
N MET A 184 -14.83 8.39 -25.64
CA MET A 184 -14.75 7.66 -26.91
C MET A 184 -15.83 6.59 -27.08
N THR A 185 -16.34 6.01 -25.98
CA THR A 185 -17.24 4.84 -26.06
C THR A 185 -18.59 5.01 -25.35
N HIS A 186 -18.87 6.21 -24.81
CA HIS A 186 -20.10 6.54 -24.05
C HIS A 186 -20.40 5.56 -22.91
N ARG A 187 -19.35 4.95 -22.36
CA ARG A 187 -19.39 3.94 -21.29
C ARG A 187 -18.66 4.49 -20.06
N ASP A 188 -19.35 4.52 -18.92
CA ASP A 188 -18.85 5.17 -17.70
C ASP A 188 -17.58 4.47 -17.17
N SER A 189 -16.46 5.20 -17.19
CA SER A 189 -15.16 4.72 -16.77
C SER A 189 -14.98 4.64 -15.25
N ASN A 190 -15.87 5.27 -14.48
CA ASN A 190 -15.96 5.11 -13.02
C ASN A 190 -16.93 4.00 -12.61
N GLN A 191 -17.60 3.35 -13.56
CA GLN A 191 -18.43 2.15 -13.37
C GLN A 191 -17.82 0.89 -14.00
N GLY A 192 -16.53 0.94 -14.35
CA GLY A 192 -15.80 -0.23 -14.85
C GLY A 192 -16.12 -0.62 -16.29
N ALA A 193 -16.79 0.23 -17.08
CA ALA A 193 -16.97 0.03 -18.51
C ALA A 193 -15.80 0.64 -19.33
N CYS A 194 -14.62 0.70 -18.72
CA CYS A 194 -13.40 1.24 -19.31
C CYS A 194 -12.93 0.37 -20.48
N THR A 195 -12.68 0.97 -21.64
CA THR A 195 -12.17 0.32 -22.84
C THR A 195 -11.13 1.17 -23.55
N ASN A 196 -10.21 0.49 -24.22
CA ASN A 196 -9.06 1.00 -24.97
C ASN A 196 -9.10 0.60 -26.45
N SER A 197 -10.25 0.08 -26.90
CA SER A 197 -10.60 -0.27 -28.28
C SER A 197 -11.27 0.87 -29.01
#